data_AF-A0AAV9EBC2-F1
#
_entry.id   AF-A0AAV9EBC2-F1
#
_cell.length_a   1.000
_cell.length_b   1.000
_cell.length_c   1.000
_cell.angle_alpha   90.00
_cell.angle_beta   90.00
_cell.angle_gamma   90.00
#
_symmetry.space_group_name_H-M   'P 1'
#
loop_
_entity.id
_entity.type
_entity.pdbx_description
1 polymer ?
#
loop_
_entity_poly.entity_id
_entity_poly.type
_entity_poly.pdbx_seq_one_letter_code
_entity_poly.pdbx_strand_id
1 'polypeptide(L)'
;MDESFASWLRVTCPKTDSPNSTPLDVRTPDAFDNKYYGLFTSDQGLQNDEWTRGIMNRFATDQMAFFERFAVAMMKMGQLGVLTGNQGEIRRRYGVRNSVGGGLGSVVGEDVKVSAV
;
A
#
# COMPACT_ATOMS: atom_id res chain seq x y z
N MET A 1 20.18 -13.66 -1.07
CA MET A 1 19.74 -13.14 -2.38
C MET A 1 20.34 -14.04 -3.44
N ASP A 2 19.59 -14.34 -4.50
CA ASP A 2 20.12 -15.11 -5.64
C ASP A 2 21.29 -14.36 -6.31
N GLU A 3 22.36 -15.08 -6.63
CA GLU A 3 23.60 -14.48 -7.14
C GLU A 3 23.45 -13.92 -8.57
N SER A 4 22.66 -14.57 -9.41
CA SER A 4 22.35 -14.08 -10.75
C SER A 4 21.50 -12.80 -10.68
N PHE A 5 20.55 -12.76 -9.75
CA PHE A 5 19.72 -11.58 -9.51
C PHE A 5 20.53 -10.41 -8.93
N ALA A 6 21.44 -10.69 -8.00
CA ALA A 6 22.34 -9.68 -7.45
C ALA A 6 23.28 -9.10 -8.52
N SER A 7 23.78 -9.93 -9.44
CA SER A 7 24.60 -9.48 -10.57
C SER A 7 23.81 -8.54 -11.49
N TRP A 8 22.56 -8.91 -11.82
CA TRP A 8 21.67 -8.06 -12.62
C TRP A 8 21.41 -6.71 -11.93
N LEU A 9 21.14 -6.69 -10.62
CA LEU A 9 20.95 -5.45 -9.86
C LEU A 9 22.20 -4.58 -9.82
N ARG A 10 23.41 -5.15 -9.81
CA ARG A 10 24.67 -4.38 -9.89
C ARG A 10 24.85 -3.71 -11.24
N VAL A 11 24.32 -4.26 -12.32
CA VAL A 11 24.30 -3.60 -13.64
C VAL A 11 23.29 -2.46 -13.65
N THR A 12 22.10 -2.67 -13.06
CA THR A 12 21.07 -1.63 -12.93
C THR A 12 21.53 -0.48 -12.02
N CYS A 13 22.20 -0.80 -10.92
CA CYS A 13 22.71 0.15 -9.93
C CYS A 13 24.24 0.04 -9.83
N PRO A 14 25.00 0.58 -10.81
CA PRO A 14 26.46 0.43 -10.86
C PRO A 14 27.19 1.24 -9.79
N LYS A 15 26.51 2.19 -9.16
CA LYS A 15 27.01 3.05 -8.09
C LYS A 15 25.98 3.14 -6.98
N THR A 16 26.43 3.49 -5.78
CA THR A 16 25.58 3.67 -4.60
C THR A 16 24.52 4.76 -4.76
N ASP A 17 24.78 5.75 -5.60
CA ASP A 17 23.91 6.89 -5.91
C ASP A 17 23.29 6.80 -7.31
N SER A 18 23.23 5.59 -7.89
CA SER A 18 22.61 5.38 -9.19
C SER A 18 21.17 5.91 -9.19
N PRO A 19 20.78 6.78 -10.14
CA PRO A 19 19.42 7.33 -10.22
C PRO A 19 18.42 6.34 -10.87
N ASN A 20 18.88 5.14 -11.22
CA ASN A 20 18.06 4.14 -11.92
C ASN A 20 17.04 3.49 -10.97
N SER A 21 15.90 3.12 -11.53
CA SER A 21 14.87 2.35 -10.84
C SER A 21 14.72 0.96 -11.45
N THR A 22 14.18 0.04 -10.65
CA THR A 22 13.80 -1.31 -11.07
C THR A 22 12.41 -1.63 -10.53
N PRO A 23 11.63 -2.47 -11.20
CA PRO A 23 10.43 -3.06 -10.62
C PRO A 23 10.73 -3.74 -9.28
N LEU A 24 9.77 -3.66 -8.36
CA LEU A 24 9.82 -4.41 -7.10
C LEU A 24 9.53 -5.90 -7.33
N ASP A 25 8.63 -6.20 -8.28
CA ASP A 25 8.39 -7.55 -8.80
C ASP A 25 9.02 -7.66 -10.19
N VAL A 26 10.06 -8.49 -10.32
CA VAL A 26 10.75 -8.70 -11.61
C VAL A 26 10.10 -9.79 -12.47
N ARG A 27 9.15 -10.55 -11.93
CA ARG A 27 8.44 -11.62 -12.65
C ARG A 27 7.20 -11.05 -13.33
N THR A 28 6.44 -10.22 -12.62
CA THR A 28 5.20 -9.61 -13.12
C THR A 28 5.10 -8.14 -12.69
N PRO A 29 5.93 -7.24 -13.28
CA PRO A 29 6.08 -5.84 -12.83
C PRO A 29 4.80 -5.04 -12.65
N ASP A 30 3.81 -5.28 -13.52
CA ASP A 30 2.57 -4.50 -13.59
C ASP A 30 1.35 -5.29 -13.09
N ALA A 31 1.52 -6.57 -12.72
CA ALA A 31 0.41 -7.39 -12.26
C ALA A 31 0.40 -7.47 -10.73
N PHE A 32 -0.79 -7.28 -10.15
CA PHE A 32 -0.98 -7.53 -8.73
C PHE A 32 -1.29 -9.01 -8.52
N ASP A 33 -0.28 -9.79 -8.14
CA ASP A 33 -0.37 -11.22 -7.92
C ASP A 33 0.52 -11.69 -6.74
N ASN A 34 0.70 -13.01 -6.59
CA ASN A 34 1.51 -13.58 -5.52
C ASN A 34 2.97 -13.89 -5.91
N LYS A 35 3.47 -13.32 -7.01
CA LYS A 35 4.83 -13.54 -7.53
C LYS A 35 5.85 -12.55 -6.97
N TYR A 36 5.43 -11.70 -6.03
CA TYR A 36 6.29 -10.80 -5.29
C TYR A 36 7.33 -11.58 -4.45
N TYR A 37 8.51 -11.84 -5.03
CA TYR A 37 9.67 -12.35 -4.30
C TYR A 37 10.65 -11.19 -4.11
N GLY A 38 10.77 -10.79 -2.85
CA GLY A 38 11.30 -9.52 -2.39
C GLY A 38 12.57 -9.01 -3.06
N LEU A 39 12.69 -7.68 -3.14
CA LEU A 39 13.89 -6.96 -3.54
C LEU A 39 14.65 -6.41 -2.32
N PHE A 40 13.92 -5.85 -1.34
CA PHE A 40 14.52 -5.24 -0.16
C PHE A 40 14.76 -6.23 0.96
N THR A 41 15.71 -5.90 1.85
CA THR A 41 15.99 -6.70 3.05
C THR A 41 14.76 -6.93 3.92
N SER A 42 13.84 -5.96 3.98
CA SER A 42 12.54 -6.11 4.65
C SER A 42 11.71 -7.24 4.05
N ASP A 43 11.75 -7.40 2.72
CA ASP A 43 10.95 -8.37 2.01
C ASP A 43 11.53 -9.78 2.18
N GLN A 44 12.85 -9.94 2.05
CA GLN A 44 13.48 -11.25 2.31
C GLN A 44 13.48 -11.60 3.80
N GLY A 45 13.46 -10.60 4.68
CA GLY A 45 13.27 -10.78 6.11
C GLY A 45 11.99 -11.57 6.43
N LEU A 46 10.89 -11.29 5.71
CA LEU A 46 9.62 -12.02 5.89
C LEU A 46 9.71 -13.51 5.52
N GLN A 47 10.56 -13.88 4.57
CA GLN A 47 10.76 -15.29 4.19
C GLN A 47 11.72 -16.00 5.14
N ASN A 48 12.71 -15.28 5.67
CA ASN A 48 13.75 -15.83 6.53
C ASN A 48 13.33 -15.92 8.00
N ASP A 49 12.41 -15.07 8.43
CA ASP A 49 11.89 -15.07 9.79
C ASP A 49 10.92 -16.25 10.02
N GLU A 50 11.13 -16.98 11.11
CA GLU A 50 10.39 -18.21 11.41
C GLU A 50 8.88 -17.98 11.60
N TRP A 51 8.49 -16.80 12.07
CA TRP A 51 7.11 -16.46 12.38
C TRP A 51 6.33 -16.10 11.11
N THR A 52 6.97 -15.44 10.15
CA THR A 52 6.33 -15.01 8.90
C THR A 52 6.50 -16.00 7.75
N ARG A 53 7.53 -16.85 7.78
CA ARG A 53 7.82 -17.83 6.71
C ARG A 53 6.64 -18.72 6.36
N GLY A 54 5.88 -19.19 7.35
CA GLY A 54 4.69 -20.03 7.10
C GLY A 54 3.60 -19.31 6.32
N ILE A 55 3.41 -18.02 6.61
CA ILE A 55 2.45 -17.16 5.91
C ILE A 55 2.93 -16.90 4.48
N MET A 56 4.21 -16.56 4.31
CA MET A 56 4.80 -16.31 2.99
C MET A 56 4.73 -17.53 2.08
N ASN A 57 5.05 -18.72 2.59
CA ASN A 57 4.91 -19.97 1.84
C ASN A 57 3.47 -20.22 1.40
N ARG A 58 2.49 -19.96 2.28
CA ARG A 58 1.07 -20.11 1.93
C ARG A 58 0.67 -19.17 0.79
N PHE A 59 1.06 -17.89 0.87
CA PHE A 59 0.75 -16.91 -0.17
C PHE A 59 1.43 -17.24 -1.50
N ALA A 60 2.67 -17.74 -1.47
CA ALA A 60 3.40 -18.18 -2.66
C ALA A 60 2.67 -19.30 -3.43
N THR A 61 2.03 -20.23 -2.71
CA THR A 61 1.32 -21.37 -3.30
C THR A 61 -0.15 -21.10 -3.62
N ASP A 62 -0.78 -20.17 -2.90
CA ASP A 62 -2.22 -19.87 -2.97
C ASP A 62 -2.45 -18.37 -3.12
N GLN A 63 -2.67 -17.93 -4.35
CA GLN A 63 -2.92 -16.54 -4.69
C GLN A 63 -4.25 -16.03 -4.10
N MET A 64 -5.25 -16.89 -3.97
CA MET A 64 -6.55 -16.48 -3.42
C MET A 64 -6.42 -16.18 -1.93
N ALA A 65 -5.70 -17.03 -1.18
CA ALA A 65 -5.38 -16.77 0.21
C ALA A 65 -4.59 -15.47 0.41
N PHE A 66 -3.69 -15.14 -0.51
CA PHE A 66 -2.99 -13.85 -0.51
C PHE A 66 -3.96 -12.68 -0.66
N PHE A 67 -4.82 -12.69 -1.68
CA PHE A 67 -5.77 -11.60 -1.93
C PHE A 67 -6.79 -11.41 -0.81
N GLU A 68 -7.34 -12.49 -0.25
CA GLU A 68 -8.24 -12.41 0.89
C GLU A 68 -7.60 -11.71 2.09
N ARG A 69 -6.35 -12.09 2.41
CA ARG A 69 -5.61 -11.50 3.53
C ARG A 69 -5.18 -10.07 3.23
N PHE A 70 -4.81 -9.79 1.99
CA PHE A 70 -4.47 -8.44 1.54
C PHE A 70 -5.65 -7.48 1.72
N ALA A 71 -6.86 -7.85 1.30
CA ALA A 71 -8.05 -7.02 1.47
C ALA A 71 -8.32 -6.71 2.96
N VAL A 72 -8.23 -7.73 3.83
CA VAL A 72 -8.41 -7.54 5.27
C VAL A 72 -7.33 -6.63 5.87
N ALA A 73 -6.08 -6.78 5.45
CA ALA A 73 -4.97 -5.97 5.92
C ALA A 73 -5.14 -4.49 5.50
N MET A 74 -5.52 -4.24 4.24
CA MET A 74 -5.73 -2.88 3.73
C MET A 74 -6.92 -2.18 4.40
N MET A 75 -8.01 -2.90 4.71
CA MET A 75 -9.12 -2.34 5.49
C MET A 75 -8.67 -1.91 6.88
N LYS A 76 -7.88 -2.74 7.57
CA LYS A 76 -7.33 -2.39 8.90
C LYS A 76 -6.37 -1.22 8.84
N MET A 77 -5.48 -1.20 7.83
CA MET A 77 -4.53 -0.11 7.62
C MET A 77 -5.23 1.22 7.37
N GLY A 78 -6.30 1.22 6.57
CA GLY A 78 -7.08 2.42 6.24
C GLY A 78 -7.83 3.04 7.42
N GLN A 79 -7.92 2.33 8.55
CA GLN A 79 -8.59 2.79 9.77
C GLN A 79 -7.61 3.35 10.82
N LEU A 80 -6.30 3.33 10.55
CA LEU A 80 -5.30 3.84 11.49
C LEU A 80 -5.34 5.37 11.56
N GLY A 81 -5.56 5.92 12.76
CA GLY A 81 -5.46 7.36 13.02
C GLY A 81 -6.47 8.23 12.26
N VAL A 82 -7.60 7.66 11.85
CA VAL A 82 -8.63 8.39 11.08
C VAL A 82 -9.24 9.52 11.91
N LEU A 83 -9.49 10.66 11.25
CA LEU A 83 -10.23 11.77 11.83
C LEU A 83 -11.73 11.56 11.56
N THR A 84 -12.54 11.60 12.60
CA THR A 84 -13.99 11.32 12.51
C THR A 84 -14.83 12.44 13.11
N GLY A 85 -16.10 12.51 12.71
CA GLY A 85 -17.02 13.56 13.16
C GLY A 85 -16.49 14.95 12.82
N ASN A 86 -16.26 15.77 13.85
CA ASN A 86 -15.75 17.14 13.70
C ASN A 86 -14.22 17.24 13.73
N GLN A 87 -13.51 16.10 13.72
CA GLN A 87 -12.06 16.08 13.62
C GLN A 87 -11.67 16.23 12.14
N GLY A 88 -10.94 17.29 11.81
CA GLY A 88 -10.46 17.56 10.44
C GLY A 88 -11.43 18.37 9.58
N GLU A 89 -11.32 18.22 8.26
CA GLU A 89 -12.13 18.95 7.27
C GLU A 89 -12.25 18.15 5.96
N ILE A 90 -13.34 18.38 5.22
CA ILE A 90 -13.43 17.95 3.82
C ILE A 90 -12.74 19.02 2.97
N ARG A 91 -11.62 18.66 2.33
CA ARG A 91 -10.82 19.59 1.54
C ARG A 91 -11.49 19.88 0.20
N ARG A 92 -11.53 21.16 -0.18
CA ARG A 92 -12.03 21.59 -1.51
C ARG A 92 -11.01 21.40 -2.62
N ARG A 93 -9.73 21.40 -2.27
CA ARG A 93 -8.60 21.17 -3.20
C ARG A 93 -7.61 20.22 -2.53
N TYR A 94 -7.16 19.21 -3.26
CA TYR A 94 -6.11 18.30 -2.80
C TYR A 94 -4.79 19.08 -2.64
N GLY A 95 -4.00 18.74 -1.62
CA GLY A 95 -2.69 19.35 -1.35
C GLY A 95 -2.68 20.66 -0.55
N VAL A 96 -3.83 21.29 -0.29
CA VAL A 96 -3.91 22.52 0.53
C VAL A 96 -4.98 22.40 1.61
N ARG A 97 -4.73 23.01 2.78
CA ARG A 97 -5.74 23.17 3.84
C ARG A 97 -6.74 24.24 3.41
N ASN A 98 -8.01 24.08 3.76
CA ASN A 98 -8.98 25.15 3.56
C ASN A 98 -8.54 26.40 4.35
N SER A 99 -8.64 27.58 3.74
CA SER A 99 -8.29 28.83 4.40
C SER A 99 -9.23 29.09 5.58
N VAL A 100 -8.66 29.39 6.75
CA VAL A 100 -9.41 29.90 7.91
C VAL A 100 -9.67 31.39 7.69
N GLY A 101 -10.49 31.73 6.68
CA GLY A 101 -10.89 33.10 6.41
C GLY A 101 -12.16 33.44 7.17
N GLY A 102 -12.14 34.48 7.99
CA GLY A 102 -13.30 34.95 8.75
C GLY A 102 -14.51 35.18 7.84
N GLY A 103 -15.60 34.46 8.10
CA GLY A 103 -16.81 34.49 7.28
C GLY A 103 -17.47 33.12 7.16
N LEU A 104 -18.46 32.88 8.03
CA LEU A 104 -19.31 31.70 8.21
C LEU A 104 -19.85 31.04 6.93
N GLY A 105 -20.11 29.73 7.01
CA GLY A 105 -20.98 29.00 6.09
C GLY A 105 -21.02 27.50 6.39
N SER A 106 -21.85 27.09 7.36
CA SER A 106 -22.18 25.69 7.60
C SER A 106 -22.90 25.13 6.38
N VAL A 107 -22.30 24.16 5.69
CA VAL A 107 -23.00 23.37 4.66
C VAL A 107 -23.48 22.09 5.36
N VAL A 108 -24.57 22.21 6.13
CA VAL A 108 -25.41 21.04 6.42
C VAL A 108 -26.12 20.73 5.11
N GLY A 109 -25.71 19.65 4.44
CA GLY A 109 -26.48 19.09 3.34
C GLY A 109 -27.79 18.52 3.88
N GLU A 110 -28.90 18.89 3.25
CA GLU A 110 -30.24 18.37 3.51
C GLU A 110 -30.27 16.84 3.56
N ASP A 111 -31.03 16.32 4.51
CA ASP A 111 -31.36 14.91 4.65
C ASP A 111 -31.93 14.35 3.34
N VAL A 112 -31.23 13.38 2.74
CA VAL A 112 -31.84 12.50 1.73
C VAL A 112 -32.86 11.62 2.45
N LYS A 113 -34.15 11.98 2.38
CA LYS A 113 -35.24 11.08 2.71
C LYS A 113 -35.18 9.87 1.77
N VAL A 114 -34.70 8.75 2.28
CA VAL A 114 -34.91 7.44 1.67
C VAL A 114 -36.38 7.10 1.88
N SER A 115 -37.19 7.32 0.84
CA SER A 115 -38.55 6.78 0.80
C SER A 115 -38.44 5.29 0.50
N ALA A 116 -38.80 4.46 1.47
CA ALA A 116 -39.05 3.05 1.23
C ALA A 116 -40.21 2.92 0.24
N VAL A 117 -39.99 2.15 -0.82
CA VAL A 117 -41.05 1.47 -1.59
C VAL A 117 -41.04 0.03 -1.12
#